data_AF-A0A4P5SQQ8-F1
#
_entry.id   AF-A0A4P5SQQ8-F1
#
_cell.length_a   1.000
_cell.length_b   1.000
_cell.length_c   1.000
_cell.angle_alpha   90.00
_cell.angle_beta   90.00
_cell.angle_gamma   90.00
#
_symmetry.space_group_name_H-M   'P 1'
#
loop_
_entity.id
_entity.type
_entity.pdbx_description
1 polymer ?
#
loop_
_entity_poly.entity_id
_entity_poly.type
_entity_poly.pdbx_seq_one_letter_code
_entity_poly.pdbx_strand_id
1 'polypeptide(L)'
;MNRVVLITGLILIVADAWAAASKSTEPVGLGNANGSWSVQATTSVGSCSNLIPDSLVIVDNKISETTGANVSVWGYIDETGAITARFTSSDGHVARFHGRFRGSNGAGAWSSSTDLCGGSWRAVRQ
;
A
#
# COMPACT_ATOMS: atom_id res chain seq x y z
N MET A 1 -19.96 77.92 -10.37
CA MET A 1 -20.22 76.65 -11.09
C MET A 1 -19.96 75.51 -10.14
N ASN A 2 -21.02 74.81 -9.75
CA ASN A 2 -21.08 73.76 -8.74
C ASN A 2 -20.60 72.43 -9.33
N ARG A 3 -19.68 71.70 -8.68
CA ARG A 3 -19.55 70.25 -8.89
C ARG A 3 -19.27 69.56 -7.55
N VAL A 4 -20.35 69.05 -6.96
CA VAL A 4 -20.34 68.00 -5.93
C VAL A 4 -20.07 66.67 -6.65
N VAL A 5 -19.10 65.88 -6.19
CA VAL A 5 -18.87 64.50 -6.66
C VAL A 5 -19.08 63.56 -5.48
N LEU A 6 -19.99 62.60 -5.70
CA LEU A 6 -20.50 61.60 -4.77
C LEU A 6 -19.46 60.53 -4.39
N ILE A 7 -19.60 60.03 -3.16
CA ILE A 7 -18.85 58.94 -2.52
C ILE A 7 -19.56 57.60 -2.80
N THR A 8 -18.82 56.59 -3.26
CA THR A 8 -19.09 55.12 -3.15
C THR A 8 -17.78 54.43 -3.57
N GLY A 9 -17.01 53.68 -2.79
CA GLY A 9 -17.33 52.65 -1.79
C GLY A 9 -17.09 51.27 -2.42
N LEU A 10 -15.94 50.62 -2.17
CA LEU A 10 -15.84 49.14 -2.19
C LEU A 10 -14.57 48.66 -1.48
N ILE A 11 -14.78 47.92 -0.39
CA ILE A 11 -13.78 47.19 0.40
C ILE A 11 -13.57 45.82 -0.26
N LEU A 12 -12.32 45.39 -0.45
CA LEU A 12 -11.97 44.00 -0.74
C LEU A 12 -11.11 43.46 0.40
N ILE A 13 -11.74 42.67 1.26
CA ILE A 13 -11.09 41.89 2.31
C ILE A 13 -10.62 40.59 1.64
N VAL A 14 -9.32 40.35 1.59
CA VAL A 14 -8.77 39.08 1.08
C VAL A 14 -8.78 38.10 2.25
N ALA A 15 -9.59 37.05 2.17
CA ALA A 15 -9.62 35.97 3.16
C ALA A 15 -8.74 34.82 2.66
N ASP A 16 -7.55 34.66 3.25
CA ASP A 16 -6.68 33.51 3.01
C ASP A 16 -7.27 32.26 3.68
N ALA A 17 -7.93 31.42 2.88
CA ALA A 17 -8.43 30.12 3.32
C ALA A 17 -7.30 29.10 3.33
N TRP A 18 -6.69 28.85 4.49
CA TRP A 18 -5.79 27.70 4.68
C TRP A 18 -6.64 26.46 4.96
N ALA A 19 -6.85 25.64 3.94
CA ALA A 19 -7.45 24.32 4.09
C ALA A 19 -6.42 23.36 4.72
N ALA A 20 -6.57 23.08 6.01
CA ALA A 20 -5.83 22.00 6.66
C ALA A 20 -6.33 20.65 6.12
N ALA A 21 -5.48 19.92 5.40
CA ALA A 21 -5.76 18.56 4.98
C ALA A 21 -5.82 17.65 6.21
N SER A 22 -7.02 17.27 6.63
CA SER A 22 -7.22 16.23 7.64
C SER A 22 -6.70 14.91 7.10
N LYS A 23 -5.61 14.38 7.67
CA LYS A 23 -5.28 12.96 7.51
C LYS A 23 -6.36 12.16 8.23
N SER A 24 -7.27 11.55 7.47
CA SER A 24 -8.19 10.55 7.99
C SER A 24 -7.37 9.35 8.48
N THR A 25 -7.09 9.31 9.78
CA THR A 25 -6.72 8.07 10.45
C THR A 25 -8.01 7.28 10.61
N GLU A 26 -8.37 6.51 9.57
CA GLU A 26 -9.37 5.47 9.74
C GLU A 26 -8.88 4.50 10.83
N PRO A 27 -9.76 4.07 11.76
CA PRO A 27 -9.41 3.01 12.68
C PRO A 27 -9.00 1.80 11.84
N VAL A 28 -7.75 1.38 12.00
CA VAL A 28 -7.26 0.14 11.38
C VAL A 28 -7.97 -1.01 12.09
N GLY A 29 -9.19 -1.29 11.66
CA GLY A 29 -9.93 -2.46 12.09
C GLY A 29 -9.06 -3.69 11.88
N LEU A 30 -9.20 -4.68 12.76
CA LEU A 30 -8.67 -6.02 12.54
C LEU A 30 -9.25 -6.55 11.22
N GLY A 31 -8.57 -6.31 10.09
CA GLY A 31 -9.06 -6.61 8.75
C GLY A 31 -8.85 -5.50 7.70
N ASN A 32 -8.60 -4.25 8.07
CA ASN A 32 -8.28 -3.21 7.08
C ASN A 32 -6.79 -3.28 6.72
N ALA A 33 -6.48 -3.98 5.63
CA ALA A 33 -5.13 -4.03 5.06
C ALA A 33 -4.90 -2.95 3.99
N ASN A 34 -5.90 -2.14 3.64
CA ASN A 34 -5.78 -1.11 2.61
C ASN A 34 -4.70 -0.09 2.98
N GLY A 35 -3.92 0.32 1.99
CA GLY A 35 -2.78 1.24 2.13
C GLY A 35 -1.47 0.66 1.60
N SER A 36 -0.38 1.40 1.84
CA SER A 36 0.96 1.04 1.40
C SER A 36 1.74 0.31 2.48
N TRP A 37 2.47 -0.73 2.07
CA TRP A 37 3.21 -1.61 2.96
C TRP A 37 4.63 -1.80 2.46
N SER A 38 5.62 -1.63 3.33
CA SER A 38 6.97 -2.14 3.10
C SER A 38 7.01 -3.60 3.51
N VAL A 39 7.58 -4.45 2.66
CA VAL A 39 7.70 -5.89 2.83
C VAL A 39 9.17 -6.26 2.88
N GLN A 40 9.52 -7.14 3.82
CA GLN A 40 10.82 -7.75 3.91
C GLN A 40 10.65 -9.27 3.91
N ALA A 41 11.18 -9.92 2.88
CA ALA A 41 11.23 -11.37 2.78
C ALA A 41 12.60 -11.89 3.25
N THR A 42 12.59 -13.02 3.94
CA THR A 42 13.78 -13.76 4.32
C THR A 42 13.67 -15.16 3.75
N THR A 43 14.62 -15.55 2.91
CA THR A 43 14.79 -16.92 2.43
C THR A 43 15.42 -17.75 3.54
N SER A 44 14.77 -18.84 3.93
CA SER A 44 15.29 -19.79 4.93
C SER A 44 15.53 -21.18 4.36
N VAL A 45 15.03 -21.47 3.16
CA VAL A 45 15.20 -22.74 2.46
C VAL A 45 15.57 -22.46 1.00
N GLY A 46 16.62 -23.13 0.51
CA GLY A 46 17.08 -23.03 -0.88
C GLY A 46 17.70 -21.68 -1.24
N SER A 47 17.93 -21.47 -2.54
CA SER A 47 18.48 -20.23 -3.10
C SER A 47 17.45 -19.64 -4.06
N CYS A 48 16.81 -18.55 -3.66
CA CYS A 48 15.74 -17.93 -4.44
C CYS A 48 16.23 -16.67 -5.15
N SER A 49 15.76 -16.49 -6.39
CA SER A 49 15.72 -15.18 -7.04
C SER A 49 14.81 -14.22 -6.28
N ASN A 50 14.96 -12.91 -6.53
CA ASN A 50 14.11 -11.90 -5.90
C ASN A 50 12.68 -11.92 -6.50
N LEU A 51 11.80 -12.74 -5.93
CA LEU A 51 10.40 -12.89 -6.39
C LEU A 51 9.39 -12.17 -5.50
N ILE A 52 9.78 -11.80 -4.28
CA ILE A 52 8.89 -11.11 -3.35
C ILE A 52 9.15 -9.61 -3.47
N PRO A 53 8.14 -8.79 -3.79
CA PRO A 53 8.28 -7.33 -3.83
C PRO A 53 8.70 -6.73 -2.50
N ASP A 54 9.42 -5.60 -2.55
CA ASP A 54 9.81 -4.81 -1.37
C ASP A 54 8.64 -3.95 -0.84
N SER A 55 7.62 -3.72 -1.68
CA SER A 55 6.40 -3.04 -1.25
C SER A 55 5.15 -3.50 -1.97
N LEU A 56 4.01 -3.34 -1.31
CA LEU A 56 2.67 -3.65 -1.80
C LEU A 56 1.74 -2.45 -1.54
N VAL A 57 0.87 -2.14 -2.50
CA VAL A 57 -0.29 -1.24 -2.28
C VAL A 57 -1.56 -2.08 -2.32
N ILE A 58 -2.36 -1.96 -1.27
CA ILE A 58 -3.62 -2.69 -1.13
C ILE A 58 -4.79 -1.70 -1.25
N VAL A 59 -5.71 -2.00 -2.15
CA VAL A 59 -6.95 -1.23 -2.40
C VAL A 59 -8.10 -2.22 -2.50
N ASP A 60 -9.21 -1.94 -1.79
CA ASP A 60 -10.38 -2.81 -1.74
C ASP A 60 -10.04 -4.28 -1.47
N ASN A 61 -9.13 -4.50 -0.52
CA ASN A 61 -8.60 -5.82 -0.14
C ASN A 61 -7.96 -6.60 -1.30
N LYS A 62 -7.41 -5.92 -2.30
CA LYS A 62 -6.64 -6.52 -3.41
C LYS A 62 -5.29 -5.85 -3.54
N ILE A 63 -4.29 -6.59 -3.99
CA ILE A 63 -3.01 -5.99 -4.34
C ILE A 63 -3.18 -5.23 -5.65
N SER A 64 -3.03 -3.91 -5.60
CA SER A 64 -3.13 -3.03 -6.77
C SER A 64 -1.78 -2.79 -7.41
N GLU A 65 -0.72 -2.63 -6.60
CA GLU A 65 0.62 -2.29 -7.08
C GLU A 65 1.70 -2.97 -6.25
N THR A 66 2.86 -3.20 -6.87
CA THR A 66 4.05 -3.76 -6.23
C THR A 66 5.32 -3.10 -6.76
N THR A 67 6.35 -2.97 -5.92
CA THR A 67 7.67 -2.47 -6.35
C THR A 67 8.81 -3.34 -5.78
N GLY A 68 10.01 -3.22 -6.37
CA GLY A 68 11.22 -3.94 -5.91
C GLY A 68 11.48 -5.28 -6.60
N ALA A 69 10.45 -5.93 -7.15
CA ALA A 69 10.59 -7.15 -7.97
C ALA A 69 9.89 -6.98 -9.33
N ASN A 70 10.49 -7.50 -10.40
CA ASN A 70 9.88 -7.52 -11.73
C ASN A 70 8.97 -8.75 -11.85
N VAL A 71 7.75 -8.63 -11.35
CA VAL A 71 6.77 -9.72 -11.29
C VAL A 71 5.38 -9.20 -11.65
N SER A 72 4.59 -10.05 -12.30
CA SER A 72 3.14 -9.90 -12.32
C SER A 72 2.56 -10.39 -10.99
N VAL A 73 1.50 -9.73 -10.53
CA VAL A 73 0.86 -10.03 -9.25
C VAL A 73 -0.63 -10.28 -9.42
N TRP A 74 -1.13 -11.22 -8.64
CA TRP A 74 -2.53 -11.19 -8.20
C TRP A 74 -2.56 -11.55 -6.71
N GLY A 75 -3.46 -10.94 -5.97
CA GLY A 75 -3.64 -11.27 -4.56
C GLY A 75 -4.81 -10.52 -3.94
N TYR A 76 -5.34 -11.11 -2.89
CA TYR A 76 -6.43 -10.54 -2.11
C TYR A 76 -6.23 -10.79 -0.62
N ILE A 77 -6.92 -9.99 0.16
CA ILE A 77 -6.97 -10.05 1.61
C ILE A 77 -8.41 -10.36 1.99
N ASP A 78 -8.62 -11.33 2.88
CA ASP A 78 -9.97 -11.60 3.40
C ASP A 78 -10.32 -10.66 4.56
N GLU A 79 -11.57 -10.72 5.02
CA GLU A 79 -12.08 -9.91 6.14
C GLU A 79 -11.33 -10.14 7.46
N THR A 80 -10.61 -11.26 7.61
CA THR A 80 -9.79 -11.58 8.78
C THR A 80 -8.36 -11.04 8.67
N GLY A 81 -8.06 -10.35 7.56
CA GLY A 81 -6.74 -9.84 7.22
C GLY A 81 -5.80 -10.90 6.63
N ALA A 82 -6.28 -12.12 6.33
CA ALA A 82 -5.43 -13.15 5.73
C ALA A 82 -5.17 -12.83 4.26
N ILE A 83 -3.91 -12.84 3.86
CA ILE A 83 -3.49 -12.57 2.48
C ILE A 83 -3.22 -13.89 1.75
N THR A 84 -3.69 -13.95 0.51
CA THR A 84 -3.25 -14.94 -0.48
C THR A 84 -2.84 -14.20 -1.74
N ALA A 85 -1.59 -14.40 -2.15
CA ALA A 85 -1.05 -13.77 -3.34
C ALA A 85 -0.10 -14.71 -4.09
N ARG A 86 0.10 -14.39 -5.36
CA ARG A 86 1.07 -15.03 -6.23
C ARG A 86 1.84 -13.97 -7.00
N PHE A 87 3.15 -14.15 -7.06
CA PHE A 87 4.06 -13.37 -7.89
C PHE A 87 4.63 -14.27 -8.97
N THR A 88 4.60 -13.82 -10.22
CA THR A 88 5.13 -14.56 -11.37
C THR A 88 6.10 -13.67 -12.14
N SER A 89 7.37 -14.08 -12.24
CA SER A 89 8.37 -13.34 -13.02
C SER A 89 8.13 -13.49 -14.53
N SER A 90 8.79 -12.66 -15.34
CA SER A 90 8.74 -12.76 -16.81
C SER A 90 9.18 -14.12 -17.32
N ASP A 91 10.10 -14.77 -16.61
CA ASP A 91 10.70 -16.05 -17.00
C ASP A 91 9.92 -17.27 -16.44
N GLY A 92 8.76 -17.02 -15.80
CA GLY A 92 7.85 -18.06 -15.34
C GLY A 92 8.12 -18.62 -13.95
N HIS A 93 9.02 -18.01 -13.15
CA HIS A 93 9.22 -18.39 -11.76
C HIS A 93 8.05 -17.90 -10.91
N VAL A 94 7.56 -18.74 -10.00
CA VAL A 94 6.33 -18.50 -9.25
C VAL A 94 6.57 -18.55 -7.75
N ALA A 95 6.31 -17.45 -7.07
CA ALA A 95 6.22 -17.41 -5.61
C ALA A 95 4.77 -17.35 -5.14
N ARG A 96 4.42 -18.18 -4.15
CA ARG A 96 3.18 -18.12 -3.38
C ARG A 96 3.44 -17.38 -2.08
N PHE A 97 2.55 -16.48 -1.72
CA PHE A 97 2.71 -15.58 -0.58
C PHE A 97 1.45 -15.62 0.27
N HIS A 98 1.61 -16.04 1.53
CA HIS A 98 0.51 -16.25 2.46
C HIS A 98 0.85 -15.65 3.83
N GLY A 99 -0.15 -15.16 4.53
CA GLY A 99 0.04 -14.66 5.89
C GLY A 99 -1.14 -13.83 6.35
N ARG A 100 -0.90 -12.90 7.26
CA ARG A 100 -1.98 -12.06 7.80
C ARG A 100 -1.48 -10.67 8.18
N PHE A 101 -2.32 -9.67 7.91
CA PHE A 101 -2.17 -8.31 8.41
C PHE A 101 -2.95 -8.12 9.72
N ARG A 102 -2.35 -7.37 10.65
CA ARG A 102 -2.92 -6.98 11.94
C ARG A 102 -2.45 -5.57 12.28
N GLY A 103 -3.35 -4.60 12.30
CA GLY A 103 -2.99 -3.20 12.57
C GLY A 103 -1.99 -2.67 11.54
N SER A 104 -0.85 -2.17 12.02
CA SER A 104 0.26 -1.64 11.20
C SER A 104 1.27 -2.68 10.74
N ASN A 105 1.02 -3.97 10.98
CA ASN A 105 1.99 -5.03 10.74
C ASN A 105 1.39 -6.19 9.93
N GLY A 106 2.24 -6.87 9.16
CA GLY A 106 1.91 -8.12 8.48
C GLY A 106 3.03 -9.13 8.64
N ALA A 107 2.71 -10.42 8.58
CA ALA A 107 3.70 -11.48 8.52
C ALA A 107 3.13 -12.77 7.94
N GLY A 108 4.03 -13.63 7.48
CA GLY A 108 3.65 -14.96 7.04
C GLY A 108 4.79 -15.73 6.38
N ALA A 109 4.39 -16.69 5.55
CA ALA A 109 5.30 -17.57 4.82
C ALA A 109 5.18 -17.33 3.32
N TRP A 110 6.24 -17.65 2.61
CA TRP A 110 6.24 -17.67 1.15
C TRP A 110 7.06 -18.85 0.64
N SER A 111 6.75 -19.31 -0.56
CA SER A 111 7.48 -20.40 -1.19
C SER A 111 7.44 -20.30 -2.71
N SER A 112 8.51 -20.74 -3.35
CA SER A 112 8.58 -20.93 -4.81
C SER A 112 8.66 -22.41 -5.12
N SER A 113 7.64 -22.93 -5.81
CA SER A 113 7.64 -24.32 -6.26
C SER A 113 8.51 -24.52 -7.50
N THR A 114 8.73 -23.47 -8.28
CA THR A 114 9.61 -23.51 -9.46
C THR A 114 11.09 -23.53 -9.07
N ASP A 115 11.43 -22.90 -7.95
CA ASP A 115 12.82 -22.77 -7.48
C ASP A 115 13.14 -23.65 -6.28
N LEU A 116 12.15 -24.42 -5.79
CA LEU A 116 12.27 -25.32 -4.63
C LEU A 116 12.83 -24.63 -3.39
N CYS A 117 12.35 -23.42 -3.12
CA CYS A 117 12.90 -22.54 -2.10
C CYS A 117 11.79 -21.73 -1.40
N GLY A 118 12.10 -21.04 -0.31
CA GLY A 118 11.12 -20.23 0.40
C GLY A 118 11.59 -19.70 1.75
N GLY A 119 10.65 -19.10 2.49
CA GLY A 119 10.90 -18.65 3.84
C GLY A 119 9.75 -17.86 4.43
N SER A 120 10.09 -16.77 5.12
CA SER A 120 9.13 -15.94 5.84
C SER A 120 9.16 -14.51 5.34
N TRP A 121 8.12 -13.75 5.66
CA TRP A 121 8.06 -12.33 5.37
C TRP A 121 7.45 -11.57 6.53
N ARG A 122 7.80 -10.28 6.59
CA ARG A 122 7.22 -9.28 7.49
C ARG A 122 6.84 -8.06 6.68
N ALA A 123 5.82 -7.34 7.12
CA ALA A 123 5.42 -6.08 6.53
C ALA A 123 5.12 -5.03 7.59
N VAL A 124 5.36 -3.77 7.23
CA VAL A 124 5.06 -2.60 8.06
C VAL A 124 4.35 -1.55 7.20
N ARG A 125 3.24 -1.04 7.72
CA ARG A 125 2.46 0.02 7.06
C ARG A 125 3.27 1.30 6.96
N GLN A 126 3.17 2.00 5.83
CA GLN A 126 3.81 3.29 5.58
C GLN A 126 2.87 4.47 5.89
#